data_AF-A0A650LQS9-F1
#
_entry.id   AF-A0A650LQS9-F1
#
_cell.length_a   1.000
_cell.length_b   1.000
_cell.length_c   1.000
_cell.angle_alpha   90.00
_cell.angle_beta   90.00
_cell.angle_gamma   90.00
#
_symmetry.space_group_name_H-M   'P 1'
#
loop_
_entity.id
_entity.type
_entity.pdbx_description
1 polymer ?
#
loop_
_entity_poly.entity_id
_entity_poly.type
_entity_poly.pdbx_seq_one_letter_code
_entity_poly.pdbx_strand_id
1 'polypeptide(L)'
;MKSLDNKILNFVNKVSRRIKLNFLLDRLLMGLNASLALILIILIASSIITFEYSYELSFIALILIIAISIVVGIMKGPNKNQISLIVDSKGLDERVTTSLEFINDESEIAIAQKKDTLDKIRDFNIKEKLPIRIRKQEMLRFIGLIIACLIVIAIPTNAKKEASKLRNFRKIKNETIEKIEKEEEKALKVNDLTEEEKKKLKKMLEDTKKEIKDLNKSDSLSKLMNRLDKKIEGLKDAAKSEKGKKLIEDIKKNIINEQKTKVTNEALKNLNEINKSLKNSDKGKEILEAMESGNKNALETKLKELNDSLNSLSDSEKSKLSNALLEAASNLTDEDLKNLLEQAAENILDGQLDSSEELASALAELSQSATGVDPSSSVSANGSSSNNSNNGSGSESGQGNGKGSGSGSGAGSGSGNGNGTGIGAGSGNGGGWNTGSKNGVENMEVPNSGEEVFIPGRKDGNDENLTGDKNKGGSTQSIETQSGLNLDGQKVQYDSIIGDYSKQEIESMDKSTIPPSLQDVVKNYFSELE
;
A
#
# COMPACT_ATOMS: atom_id res chain seq x y z
N MET A 1 10.09 -4.73 -72.42
CA MET A 1 9.42 -5.90 -71.80
C MET A 1 9.75 -6.05 -70.32
N LYS A 2 11.03 -6.02 -69.88
CA LYS A 2 11.40 -5.80 -68.45
C LYS A 2 10.72 -4.58 -67.79
N SER A 3 10.36 -3.58 -68.60
CA SER A 3 9.58 -2.41 -68.16
C SER A 3 8.14 -2.75 -67.71
N LEU A 4 7.47 -3.76 -68.27
CA LEU A 4 6.08 -4.09 -67.90
C LEU A 4 6.08 -4.76 -66.52
N ASP A 5 6.88 -5.82 -66.37
CA ASP A 5 7.09 -6.55 -65.11
C ASP A 5 7.53 -5.59 -63.99
N ASN A 6 8.47 -4.68 -64.25
CA ASN A 6 8.91 -3.69 -63.26
C ASN A 6 7.79 -2.73 -62.83
N LYS A 7 6.89 -2.32 -63.74
CA LYS A 7 5.76 -1.44 -63.39
C LYS A 7 4.74 -2.17 -62.52
N ILE A 8 4.44 -3.43 -62.83
CA ILE A 8 3.53 -4.28 -62.05
C ILE A 8 4.13 -4.56 -60.66
N LEU A 9 5.41 -4.94 -60.59
CA LEU A 9 6.13 -5.14 -59.32
C LEU A 9 6.18 -3.87 -58.47
N ASN A 10 6.38 -2.70 -59.08
CA ASN A 10 6.34 -1.42 -58.38
C ASN A 10 4.96 -1.11 -57.79
N PHE A 11 3.89 -1.39 -58.54
CA PHE A 11 2.53 -1.28 -58.01
C PHE A 11 2.28 -2.24 -56.84
N VAL A 12 2.64 -3.52 -56.99
CA VAL A 12 2.50 -4.52 -55.92
C VAL A 12 3.31 -4.12 -54.68
N ASN A 13 4.52 -3.61 -54.84
CA ASN A 13 5.32 -3.10 -53.72
C ASN A 13 4.65 -1.90 -53.03
N LYS A 14 4.07 -0.97 -53.80
CA LYS A 14 3.35 0.21 -53.27
C LYS A 14 2.12 -0.21 -52.46
N VAL A 15 1.33 -1.15 -52.98
CA VAL A 15 0.13 -1.66 -52.30
C VAL A 15 0.50 -2.56 -51.11
N SER A 16 1.55 -3.37 -51.24
CA SER A 16 2.09 -4.23 -50.19
C SER A 16 2.41 -3.44 -48.93
N ARG A 17 3.08 -2.28 -49.05
CA ARG A 17 3.40 -1.42 -47.89
C ARG A 17 2.15 -1.07 -47.08
N ARG A 18 1.05 -0.75 -47.77
CA ARG A 18 -0.20 -0.33 -47.12
C ARG A 18 -0.94 -1.49 -46.46
N ILE A 19 -1.01 -2.64 -47.13
CA ILE A 19 -1.65 -3.84 -46.57
C ILE A 19 -0.86 -4.35 -45.37
N LYS A 20 0.48 -4.42 -45.49
CA LYS A 20 1.37 -4.79 -44.39
C LYS A 20 1.27 -3.81 -43.22
N LEU A 21 1.17 -2.51 -43.49
CA LEU A 21 0.94 -1.50 -42.45
C LEU A 21 -0.39 -1.73 -41.72
N ASN A 22 -1.49 -1.98 -42.45
CA ASN A 22 -2.78 -2.25 -41.81
C ASN A 22 -2.73 -3.52 -40.94
N PHE A 23 -2.10 -4.59 -41.43
CA PHE A 23 -1.88 -5.80 -40.66
C PHE A 23 -1.01 -5.56 -39.41
N LEU A 24 0.06 -4.77 -39.54
CA LEU A 24 0.92 -4.39 -38.42
C LEU A 24 0.15 -3.59 -37.37
N LEU A 25 -0.68 -2.62 -37.79
CA LEU A 25 -1.53 -1.84 -36.89
C LEU A 25 -2.54 -2.71 -36.13
N ASP A 26 -3.15 -3.68 -36.80
CA ASP A 26 -4.05 -4.65 -36.17
C ASP A 26 -3.33 -5.51 -35.11
N ARG A 27 -2.10 -5.94 -35.39
CA ARG A 27 -1.28 -6.71 -34.45
C ARG A 27 -0.78 -5.86 -33.29
N LEU A 28 -0.41 -4.62 -33.54
CA LEU A 28 -0.05 -3.66 -32.51
C LEU A 28 -1.21 -3.40 -31.55
N LEU A 29 -2.43 -3.17 -32.07
CA LEU A 29 -3.60 -2.96 -31.23
C LEU A 29 -3.93 -4.18 -30.37
N MET A 30 -3.80 -5.39 -30.93
CA MET A 30 -3.97 -6.63 -30.18
C MET A 30 -2.91 -6.78 -29.07
N GLY A 31 -1.66 -6.46 -29.38
CA GLY A 31 -0.57 -6.43 -28.39
C GLY A 31 -0.85 -5.44 -27.27
N LEU A 32 -1.35 -4.27 -27.62
CA LEU A 32 -1.63 -3.21 -26.67
C LEU A 32 -2.80 -3.55 -25.73
N ASN A 33 -3.83 -4.21 -26.25
CA ASN A 33 -4.89 -4.84 -25.44
C ASN A 33 -4.33 -5.92 -24.51
N ALA A 34 -3.47 -6.81 -25.00
CA ALA A 34 -2.85 -7.86 -24.17
C ALA A 34 -1.97 -7.27 -23.06
N SER A 35 -1.20 -6.23 -23.34
CA SER A 35 -0.40 -5.54 -22.31
C SER A 35 -1.26 -4.87 -21.27
N LEU A 36 -2.35 -4.20 -21.66
CA LEU A 36 -3.25 -3.57 -20.69
C LEU A 36 -3.97 -4.60 -19.81
N ALA A 37 -4.37 -5.74 -20.37
CA ALA A 37 -4.94 -6.82 -19.58
C ALA A 37 -3.94 -7.34 -18.53
N LEU A 38 -2.67 -7.51 -18.90
CA LEU A 38 -1.62 -7.92 -17.95
C LEU A 38 -1.34 -6.83 -16.89
N ILE A 39 -1.29 -5.56 -17.30
CA ILE A 39 -1.14 -4.42 -16.38
C ILE A 39 -2.29 -4.38 -15.38
N LEU A 40 -3.53 -4.58 -15.85
CA LEU A 40 -4.70 -4.62 -14.98
C LEU A 40 -4.56 -5.73 -13.91
N ILE A 41 -4.10 -6.93 -14.29
CA ILE A 41 -3.84 -8.03 -13.35
C ILE A 41 -2.77 -7.63 -12.32
N ILE A 42 -1.66 -7.01 -12.75
CA ILE A 42 -0.59 -6.54 -11.85
C ILE A 42 -1.14 -5.48 -10.88
N LEU A 43 -1.96 -4.54 -11.36
CA LEU A 43 -2.56 -3.48 -10.54
C LEU A 43 -3.53 -4.05 -9.51
N ILE A 44 -4.39 -5.01 -9.89
CA ILE A 44 -5.31 -5.69 -8.97
C ILE A 44 -4.51 -6.44 -7.91
N ALA A 45 -3.48 -7.21 -8.31
CA ALA A 45 -2.62 -7.93 -7.38
C ALA A 45 -1.91 -6.98 -6.40
N SER A 46 -1.39 -5.85 -6.89
CA SER A 46 -0.76 -4.81 -6.05
C SER A 46 -1.72 -4.06 -5.13
N SER A 47 -3.03 -4.18 -5.37
CA SER A 47 -4.05 -3.60 -4.50
C SER A 47 -4.29 -4.47 -3.25
N ILE A 48 -3.99 -5.77 -3.34
CA ILE A 48 -4.16 -6.76 -2.27
C ILE A 48 -2.83 -6.98 -1.52
N ILE A 49 -1.72 -7.08 -2.26
CA ILE A 49 -0.40 -7.39 -1.73
C ILE A 49 0.50 -6.16 -1.86
N THR A 50 1.29 -5.87 -0.82
CA THR A 50 2.28 -4.80 -0.82
C THR A 50 3.37 -5.09 -1.85
N PHE A 51 3.32 -4.36 -2.97
CA PHE A 51 4.25 -4.58 -4.08
C PHE A 51 4.85 -3.27 -4.59
N GLU A 52 6.13 -3.05 -4.26
CA GLU A 52 6.87 -1.82 -4.54
C GLU A 52 7.14 -1.58 -6.04
N TYR A 53 7.33 -2.67 -6.81
CA TYR A 53 7.75 -2.64 -8.21
C TYR A 53 6.58 -2.70 -9.21
N SER A 54 5.34 -2.47 -8.77
CA SER A 54 4.12 -2.67 -9.59
C SER A 54 4.12 -1.87 -10.90
N TYR A 55 4.46 -0.59 -10.84
CA TYR A 55 4.50 0.29 -12.02
C TYR A 55 5.69 -0.02 -12.94
N GLU A 56 6.85 -0.37 -12.39
CA GLU A 56 8.06 -0.71 -13.14
C GLU A 56 7.83 -2.01 -13.94
N LEU A 57 7.26 -3.03 -13.29
CA LEU A 57 6.90 -4.29 -13.94
C LEU A 57 5.84 -4.08 -15.03
N SER A 58 4.85 -3.23 -14.77
CA SER A 58 3.81 -2.86 -15.75
C SER A 58 4.42 -2.21 -17.01
N PHE A 59 5.39 -1.32 -16.82
CA PHE A 59 6.10 -0.66 -17.92
C PHE A 59 6.96 -1.63 -18.74
N ILE A 60 7.69 -2.53 -18.06
CA ILE A 60 8.49 -3.57 -18.73
C ILE A 60 7.58 -4.50 -19.54
N ALA A 61 6.46 -4.94 -18.95
CA ALA A 61 5.49 -5.79 -19.61
C ALA A 61 4.90 -5.12 -20.86
N LEU A 62 4.57 -3.82 -20.79
CA LEU A 62 4.10 -3.03 -21.93
C LEU A 62 5.11 -3.05 -23.08
N ILE A 63 6.38 -2.71 -22.80
CA ILE A 63 7.43 -2.65 -23.82
C ILE A 63 7.65 -4.03 -24.46
N LEU A 64 7.77 -5.08 -23.64
CA LEU A 64 8.02 -6.44 -24.14
C LEU A 64 6.89 -6.93 -25.05
N ILE A 65 5.63 -6.75 -24.64
CA ILE A 65 4.48 -7.22 -25.42
C ILE A 65 4.33 -6.41 -26.72
N ILE A 66 4.58 -5.10 -26.69
CA ILE A 66 4.58 -4.27 -27.90
C ILE A 66 5.70 -4.70 -28.84
N ALA A 67 6.91 -4.93 -28.33
CA ALA A 67 8.04 -5.39 -29.13
C ALA A 67 7.75 -6.74 -29.79
N ILE A 68 7.22 -7.71 -29.04
CA ILE A 68 6.78 -9.01 -29.56
C ILE A 68 5.72 -8.82 -30.65
N SER A 69 4.76 -7.92 -30.45
CA SER A 69 3.69 -7.65 -31.41
C SER A 69 4.19 -7.02 -32.71
N ILE A 70 5.21 -6.17 -32.64
CA ILE A 70 5.89 -5.62 -33.83
C ILE A 70 6.61 -6.74 -34.58
N VAL A 71 7.41 -7.55 -33.88
CA VAL A 71 8.17 -8.66 -34.49
C VAL A 71 7.21 -9.64 -35.16
N VAL A 72 6.16 -10.06 -34.47
CA VAL A 72 5.12 -10.95 -35.02
C VAL A 72 4.39 -10.29 -36.19
N GLY A 73 4.08 -9.00 -36.11
CA GLY A 73 3.42 -8.26 -37.19
C GLY A 73 4.26 -8.17 -38.46
N ILE A 74 5.58 -8.02 -38.33
CA ILE A 74 6.52 -8.03 -39.47
C ILE A 74 6.70 -9.44 -40.02
N MET A 75 6.94 -10.43 -39.16
CA MET A 75 7.22 -11.82 -39.57
C MET A 75 6.01 -12.54 -40.17
N LYS A 76 4.83 -12.38 -39.56
CA LYS A 76 3.57 -13.00 -40.02
C LYS A 76 2.76 -12.10 -40.96
N GLY A 77 3.38 -11.02 -41.47
CA GLY A 77 2.75 -10.14 -42.43
C GLY A 77 2.41 -10.86 -43.74
N PRO A 78 1.39 -10.40 -44.49
CA PRO A 78 0.93 -11.09 -45.68
C PRO A 78 2.01 -11.17 -46.76
N ASN A 79 2.13 -12.35 -47.38
CA ASN A 79 3.07 -12.60 -48.48
C ASN A 79 2.58 -11.99 -49.80
N LYS A 80 3.41 -12.01 -50.86
CA LYS A 80 3.06 -11.38 -52.15
C LYS A 80 1.79 -11.97 -52.78
N ASN A 81 1.56 -13.28 -52.63
CA ASN A 81 0.40 -13.97 -53.19
C ASN A 81 -0.88 -13.57 -52.43
N GLN A 82 -0.82 -13.50 -51.10
CA GLN A 82 -1.94 -12.98 -50.30
C GLN A 82 -2.23 -11.51 -50.63
N ILE A 83 -1.18 -10.72 -50.87
CA ILE A 83 -1.33 -9.33 -51.28
C ILE A 83 -2.05 -9.24 -52.63
N SER A 84 -1.62 -9.99 -53.64
CA SER A 84 -2.26 -9.94 -54.97
C SER A 84 -3.74 -10.33 -54.90
N LEU A 85 -4.07 -11.39 -54.18
CA LEU A 85 -5.45 -11.80 -53.92
C LEU A 85 -6.27 -10.69 -53.21
N ILE A 86 -5.69 -10.03 -52.20
CA ILE A 86 -6.36 -8.91 -51.52
C ILE A 86 -6.60 -7.76 -52.50
N VAL A 87 -5.64 -7.39 -53.35
CA VAL A 87 -5.84 -6.29 -54.32
C VAL A 87 -6.87 -6.67 -55.37
N ASP A 88 -6.81 -7.89 -55.91
CA ASP A 88 -7.74 -8.39 -56.91
C ASP A 88 -9.18 -8.39 -56.40
N SER A 89 -9.39 -8.78 -55.14
CA SER A 89 -10.70 -8.70 -54.46
C SER A 89 -11.28 -7.28 -54.34
N LYS A 90 -10.50 -6.24 -54.66
CA LYS A 90 -10.90 -4.82 -54.62
C LYS A 90 -11.15 -4.22 -56.00
N GLY A 91 -11.36 -5.07 -57.01
CA GLY A 91 -11.80 -4.68 -58.35
C GLY A 91 -10.70 -4.70 -59.40
N LEU A 92 -9.66 -5.52 -59.21
CA LEU A 92 -8.71 -5.84 -60.28
C LEU A 92 -8.97 -7.21 -60.89
N ASP A 93 -9.83 -8.04 -60.32
CA ASP A 93 -10.39 -9.26 -60.93
C ASP A 93 -9.29 -10.23 -61.44
N GLU A 94 -8.44 -10.70 -60.53
CA GLU A 94 -7.33 -11.64 -60.76
C GLU A 94 -6.18 -11.12 -61.65
N ARG A 95 -6.31 -9.94 -62.26
CA ARG A 95 -5.29 -9.35 -63.14
C ARG A 95 -3.92 -9.24 -62.47
N VAL A 96 -3.86 -8.85 -61.20
CA VAL A 96 -2.57 -8.73 -60.48
C VAL A 96 -1.99 -10.10 -60.22
N THR A 97 -2.78 -11.06 -59.77
CA THR A 97 -2.31 -12.43 -59.50
C THR A 97 -1.81 -13.11 -60.78
N THR A 98 -2.60 -13.10 -61.86
CA THR A 98 -2.20 -13.66 -63.15
C THR A 98 -0.97 -12.97 -63.75
N SER A 99 -0.84 -11.64 -63.59
CA SER A 99 0.35 -10.93 -64.08
C SER A 99 1.63 -11.23 -63.29
N LEU A 100 1.50 -11.61 -62.01
CA LEU A 100 2.63 -12.07 -61.20
C LEU A 100 3.06 -13.49 -61.58
N GLU A 101 2.13 -14.35 -62.00
CA GLU A 101 2.43 -15.70 -62.50
C GLU A 101 3.16 -15.63 -63.85
N PHE A 102 2.77 -14.70 -64.73
CA PHE A 102 3.43 -14.47 -66.01
C PHE A 102 4.73 -13.67 -65.92
N ILE A 103 5.32 -13.44 -64.74
CA ILE A 103 6.62 -12.74 -64.64
C ILE A 103 7.67 -13.48 -65.49
N ASN A 104 8.43 -12.73 -66.29
CA ASN A 104 9.41 -13.25 -67.27
C ASN A 104 8.82 -14.08 -68.43
N ASP A 105 7.50 -14.29 -68.51
CA ASP A 105 6.85 -14.86 -69.68
C ASP A 105 6.71 -13.79 -70.79
N GLU A 106 7.17 -14.14 -71.98
CA GLU A 106 7.22 -13.28 -73.18
C GLU A 106 6.25 -13.73 -74.28
N SER A 107 5.38 -14.71 -74.01
CA SER A 107 4.31 -15.09 -74.93
C SER A 107 3.38 -13.91 -75.22
N GLU A 108 2.81 -13.88 -76.43
CA GLU A 108 1.92 -12.79 -76.85
C GLU A 108 0.73 -12.61 -75.89
N ILE A 109 0.21 -13.71 -75.37
CA ILE A 109 -0.87 -13.74 -74.38
C ILE A 109 -0.41 -13.13 -73.05
N ALA A 110 0.77 -13.50 -72.55
CA ALA A 110 1.33 -12.91 -71.32
C ALA A 110 1.56 -11.40 -71.46
N ILE A 111 2.03 -10.94 -72.62
CA ILE A 111 2.22 -9.51 -72.90
C ILE A 111 0.88 -8.78 -72.94
N ALA A 112 -0.14 -9.35 -73.58
CA ALA A 112 -1.48 -8.77 -73.64
C ALA A 112 -2.11 -8.65 -72.23
N GLN A 113 -2.01 -9.71 -71.41
CA GLN A 113 -2.50 -9.72 -70.03
C GLN A 113 -1.80 -8.68 -69.15
N LYS A 114 -0.48 -8.55 -69.27
CA LYS A 114 0.30 -7.54 -68.51
C LYS A 114 -0.07 -6.11 -68.90
N LYS A 115 -0.36 -5.86 -70.18
CA LYS A 115 -0.84 -4.55 -70.65
C LYS A 115 -2.21 -4.21 -70.09
N ASP A 116 -3.17 -5.14 -70.16
CA ASP A 116 -4.51 -4.97 -69.56
C ASP A 116 -4.41 -4.67 -68.05
N THR A 117 -3.55 -5.41 -67.35
CA THR A 117 -3.29 -5.20 -65.92
C THR A 117 -2.77 -3.79 -65.62
N LEU A 118 -1.82 -3.27 -66.43
CA LEU A 118 -1.29 -1.93 -66.25
C LEU A 118 -2.31 -0.83 -66.50
N ASP A 119 -3.17 -1.00 -67.50
CA ASP A 119 -4.23 -0.04 -67.81
C ASP A 119 -5.22 0.06 -66.65
N LYS A 120 -5.61 -1.08 -66.06
CA LYS A 120 -6.52 -1.10 -64.89
C LYS A 120 -5.88 -0.62 -63.59
N ILE A 121 -4.61 -0.92 -63.38
CA ILE A 121 -3.87 -0.44 -62.20
C ILE A 121 -3.70 1.08 -62.22
N ARG A 122 -3.60 1.71 -63.39
CA ARG A 122 -3.43 3.17 -63.51
C ARG A 122 -4.60 3.93 -62.86
N ASP A 123 -5.80 3.39 -63.01
CA ASP A 123 -7.04 4.00 -62.49
C ASP A 123 -7.39 3.47 -61.08
N PHE A 124 -6.56 2.58 -60.52
CA PHE A 124 -6.79 2.00 -59.20
C PHE A 124 -6.45 2.97 -58.06
N ASN A 125 -7.48 3.54 -57.43
CA ASN A 125 -7.31 4.40 -56.27
C ASN A 125 -6.98 3.59 -55.00
N ILE A 126 -5.68 3.43 -54.73
CA ILE A 126 -5.16 2.71 -53.54
C ILE A 126 -5.73 3.28 -52.23
N LYS A 127 -5.99 4.60 -52.14
CA LYS A 127 -6.47 5.21 -50.89
C LYS A 127 -7.89 4.82 -50.52
N GLU A 128 -8.73 4.76 -51.53
CA GLU A 128 -10.15 4.48 -51.41
C GLU A 128 -10.43 2.98 -51.32
N LYS A 129 -9.76 2.18 -52.16
CA LYS A 129 -9.97 0.73 -52.23
C LYS A 129 -9.32 -0.04 -51.08
N LEU A 130 -8.24 0.50 -50.49
CA LEU A 130 -7.51 -0.10 -49.36
C LEU A 130 -7.40 0.89 -48.19
N PRO A 131 -8.51 1.30 -47.58
CA PRO A 131 -8.48 2.22 -46.44
C PRO A 131 -7.79 1.56 -45.24
N ILE A 132 -7.02 2.35 -44.49
CA ILE A 132 -6.48 1.89 -43.20
C ILE A 132 -7.68 1.89 -42.23
N ARG A 133 -8.04 0.72 -41.72
CA ARG A 133 -9.21 0.56 -40.84
C ARG A 133 -8.77 -0.09 -39.54
N ILE A 134 -9.15 0.56 -38.44
CA ILE A 134 -8.99 0.00 -37.10
C ILE A 134 -10.30 -0.70 -36.73
N ARG A 135 -10.21 -1.93 -36.23
CA ARG A 135 -11.38 -2.71 -35.81
C ARG A 135 -12.03 -2.07 -34.58
N LYS A 136 -13.25 -1.52 -34.73
CA LYS A 136 -13.98 -0.79 -33.67
C LYS A 136 -14.13 -1.60 -32.37
N GLN A 137 -14.36 -2.90 -32.48
CA GLN A 137 -14.48 -3.80 -31.31
C GLN A 137 -13.17 -3.87 -30.50
N GLU A 138 -12.02 -3.88 -31.17
CA GLU A 138 -10.71 -3.89 -30.50
C GLU A 138 -10.40 -2.53 -29.85
N MET A 139 -10.88 -1.43 -30.45
CA MET A 139 -10.79 -0.09 -29.86
C MET A 139 -11.68 0.06 -28.62
N LEU A 140 -12.88 -0.53 -28.63
CA LEU A 140 -13.76 -0.53 -27.45
C LEU A 140 -13.13 -1.30 -26.29
N ARG A 141 -12.54 -2.47 -26.55
CA ARG A 141 -11.77 -3.22 -25.54
C ARG A 141 -10.60 -2.41 -24.99
N PHE A 142 -9.88 -1.74 -25.87
CA PHE A 142 -8.76 -0.89 -25.50
C PHE A 142 -9.18 0.23 -24.55
N ILE A 143 -10.23 0.97 -24.90
CA ILE A 143 -10.78 2.03 -24.05
C ILE A 143 -11.30 1.46 -22.73
N GLY A 144 -12.03 0.34 -22.76
CA GLY A 144 -12.54 -0.32 -21.56
C GLY A 144 -11.43 -0.75 -20.59
N LEU A 145 -10.33 -1.30 -21.11
CA LEU A 145 -9.18 -1.69 -20.28
C LEU A 145 -8.46 -0.48 -19.69
N ILE A 146 -8.34 0.64 -20.42
CA ILE A 146 -7.80 1.89 -19.87
C ILE A 146 -8.66 2.35 -18.69
N ILE A 147 -9.98 2.41 -18.89
CA ILE A 147 -10.92 2.84 -17.84
C ILE A 147 -10.80 1.93 -16.62
N ALA A 148 -10.76 0.61 -16.82
CA ALA A 148 -10.56 -0.35 -15.74
C ALA A 148 -9.24 -0.12 -14.97
N CYS A 149 -8.14 0.13 -15.67
CA CYS A 149 -6.86 0.44 -15.04
C CYS A 149 -6.94 1.74 -14.21
N LEU A 150 -7.59 2.78 -14.74
CA LEU A 150 -7.78 4.05 -14.03
C LEU A 150 -8.63 3.89 -12.76
N ILE A 151 -9.72 3.13 -12.83
CA ILE A 151 -10.56 2.81 -11.67
C ILE A 151 -9.72 2.08 -10.61
N VAL A 152 -8.98 1.04 -11.01
CA VAL A 152 -8.13 0.31 -10.06
C VAL A 152 -7.10 1.24 -9.45
N ILE A 153 -6.42 2.10 -10.21
CA ILE A 153 -5.44 3.06 -9.67
C ILE A 153 -6.07 3.99 -8.64
N ALA A 154 -7.26 4.52 -8.92
CA ALA A 154 -7.95 5.51 -8.08
C ALA A 154 -8.38 4.96 -6.70
N ILE A 155 -8.61 3.65 -6.55
CA ILE A 155 -9.01 3.05 -5.27
C ILE A 155 -7.82 3.09 -4.29
N PRO A 156 -7.89 3.84 -3.17
CA PRO A 156 -6.86 3.81 -2.15
C PRO A 156 -6.95 2.49 -1.37
N THR A 157 -5.85 1.74 -1.27
CA THR A 157 -5.77 0.53 -0.44
C THR A 157 -4.56 0.61 0.49
N ASN A 158 -4.64 -0.06 1.65
CA ASN A 158 -3.53 -0.10 2.61
C ASN A 158 -2.24 -0.64 1.96
N ALA A 159 -2.36 -1.68 1.13
CA ALA A 159 -1.24 -2.24 0.38
C ALA A 159 -0.57 -1.21 -0.54
N LYS A 160 -1.34 -0.36 -1.21
CA LYS A 160 -0.80 0.73 -2.05
C LYS A 160 -0.16 1.84 -1.23
N LYS A 161 -0.74 2.19 -0.08
CA LYS A 161 -0.17 3.18 0.84
C LYS A 161 1.21 2.71 1.29
N GLU A 162 1.33 1.48 1.78
CA GLU A 162 2.61 0.88 2.19
C GLU A 162 3.60 0.75 1.03
N ALA A 163 3.16 0.29 -0.14
CA ALA A 163 4.01 0.23 -1.33
C ALA A 163 4.51 1.62 -1.77
N SER A 164 3.71 2.67 -1.58
CA SER A 164 4.11 4.06 -1.85
C SER A 164 5.20 4.52 -0.89
N LYS A 165 5.09 4.21 0.41
CA LYS A 165 6.13 4.51 1.42
C LYS A 165 7.45 3.84 1.04
N LEU A 166 7.40 2.56 0.70
CA LEU A 166 8.60 1.79 0.36
C LEU A 166 9.26 2.34 -0.92
N ARG A 167 8.46 2.69 -1.94
CA ARG A 167 8.96 3.32 -3.19
C ARG A 167 9.60 4.69 -2.95
N ASN A 168 8.97 5.53 -2.12
CA ASN A 168 9.53 6.84 -1.76
C ASN A 168 10.85 6.67 -0.99
N PHE A 169 10.90 5.74 -0.04
CA PHE A 169 12.11 5.42 0.69
C PHE A 169 13.22 4.91 -0.24
N ARG A 170 12.93 4.02 -1.19
CA ARG A 170 13.88 3.59 -2.22
C ARG A 170 14.38 4.76 -3.09
N LYS A 171 13.49 5.68 -3.46
CA LYS A 171 13.88 6.88 -4.22
C LYS A 171 14.89 7.72 -3.43
N ILE A 172 14.62 7.99 -2.16
CA ILE A 172 15.54 8.71 -1.25
C ILE A 172 16.87 7.96 -1.12
N LYS A 173 16.82 6.63 -0.96
CA LYS A 173 17.99 5.75 -0.91
C LYS A 173 18.89 5.93 -2.14
N ASN A 174 18.30 5.82 -3.33
CA ASN A 174 19.02 5.91 -4.59
C ASN A 174 19.56 7.32 -4.84
N GLU A 175 18.80 8.37 -4.54
CA GLU A 175 19.25 9.76 -4.67
C GLU A 175 20.45 10.04 -3.74
N THR A 176 20.42 9.51 -2.52
CA THR A 176 21.52 9.65 -1.56
C THR A 176 22.78 8.94 -2.06
N ILE A 177 22.64 7.70 -2.59
CA ILE A 177 23.75 6.95 -3.18
C ILE A 177 24.35 7.71 -4.37
N GLU A 178 23.53 8.22 -5.28
CA GLU A 178 23.98 8.95 -6.46
C GLU A 178 24.76 10.22 -6.08
N LYS A 179 24.30 10.94 -5.04
CA LYS A 179 25.02 12.10 -4.51
C LYS A 179 26.35 11.72 -3.89
N ILE A 180 26.40 10.65 -3.10
CA ILE A 180 27.65 10.14 -2.54
C ILE A 180 28.62 9.78 -3.68
N GLU A 181 28.16 9.12 -4.75
CA GLU A 181 29.00 8.81 -5.91
C GLU A 181 29.54 10.06 -6.60
N LYS A 182 28.70 11.07 -6.81
CA LYS A 182 29.11 12.35 -7.42
C LYS A 182 30.16 13.08 -6.58
N GLU A 183 29.97 13.18 -5.27
CA GLU A 183 30.91 13.87 -4.38
C GLU A 183 32.20 13.07 -4.17
N GLU A 184 32.12 11.74 -4.12
CA GLU A 184 33.29 10.85 -4.11
C GLU A 184 34.14 11.07 -5.37
N GLU A 185 33.53 11.07 -6.55
CA GLU A 185 34.25 11.27 -7.82
C GLU A 185 34.92 12.65 -7.89
N LYS A 186 34.24 13.71 -7.42
CA LYS A 186 34.82 15.05 -7.30
C LYS A 186 36.04 15.06 -6.39
N ALA A 187 35.93 14.46 -5.21
CA ALA A 187 37.01 14.42 -4.22
C ALA A 187 38.25 13.66 -4.72
N LEU A 188 38.07 12.64 -5.55
CA LEU A 188 39.16 11.87 -6.13
C LEU A 188 39.94 12.64 -7.22
N LYS A 189 39.25 13.49 -7.99
CA LYS A 189 39.84 14.27 -9.11
C LYS A 189 40.67 15.46 -8.67
N VAL A 190 40.38 16.05 -7.51
CA VAL A 190 41.10 17.22 -6.99
C VAL A 190 42.33 16.82 -6.18
N ASN A 191 43.36 17.67 -6.17
CA ASN A 191 44.63 17.44 -5.45
C ASN A 191 44.64 18.08 -4.04
N ASP A 192 43.47 18.42 -3.51
CA ASP A 192 43.34 19.12 -2.21
C ASP A 192 43.43 18.18 -1.00
N LEU A 193 43.31 16.87 -1.22
CA LEU A 193 43.45 15.77 -0.25
C LEU A 193 44.70 14.95 -0.54
N THR A 194 45.38 14.49 0.51
CA THR A 194 46.45 13.47 0.42
C THR A 194 45.89 12.11 0.01
N GLU A 195 46.73 11.24 -0.54
CA GLU A 195 46.32 9.89 -0.96
C GLU A 195 45.74 9.04 0.19
N GLU A 196 46.24 9.21 1.42
CA GLU A 196 45.67 8.54 2.59
C GLU A 196 44.29 9.09 2.96
N GLU A 197 44.10 10.41 2.92
CA GLU A 197 42.80 11.05 3.18
C GLU A 197 41.78 10.66 2.11
N LYS A 198 42.15 10.65 0.83
CA LYS A 198 41.33 10.16 -0.27
C LYS A 198 40.90 8.70 -0.06
N LYS A 199 41.84 7.83 0.32
CA LYS A 199 41.55 6.41 0.56
C LYS A 199 40.60 6.22 1.75
N LYS A 200 40.79 6.97 2.84
CA LYS A 200 39.90 6.93 4.02
C LYS A 200 38.49 7.44 3.69
N LEU A 201 38.40 8.58 3.01
CA LEU A 201 37.13 9.16 2.58
C LEU A 201 36.38 8.22 1.64
N LYS A 202 37.07 7.70 0.61
CA LYS A 202 36.51 6.73 -0.34
C LYS A 202 35.94 5.51 0.38
N LYS A 203 36.73 4.88 1.27
CA LYS A 203 36.27 3.71 2.02
C LYS A 203 35.03 4.01 2.86
N MET A 204 35.04 5.15 3.57
CA MET A 204 33.91 5.59 4.40
C MET A 204 32.63 5.78 3.59
N LEU A 205 32.72 6.46 2.44
CA LEU A 205 31.58 6.69 1.55
C LEU A 205 31.11 5.38 0.89
N GLU A 206 32.01 4.49 0.51
CA GLU A 206 31.68 3.19 -0.08
C GLU A 206 30.99 2.26 0.93
N ASP A 207 31.49 2.19 2.16
CA ASP A 207 30.87 1.44 3.26
C ASP A 207 29.47 1.99 3.55
N THR A 208 29.32 3.33 3.57
CA THR A 208 28.02 3.96 3.76
C THR A 208 27.05 3.65 2.62
N LYS A 209 27.50 3.65 1.36
CA LYS A 209 26.67 3.24 0.21
C LYS A 209 26.18 1.79 0.35
N LYS A 210 27.02 0.88 0.84
CA LYS A 210 26.63 -0.52 1.09
C LYS A 210 25.58 -0.60 2.20
N GLU A 211 25.85 0.04 3.34
CA GLU A 211 24.89 0.10 4.45
C GLU A 211 23.55 0.71 4.00
N ILE A 212 23.56 1.80 3.21
CA ILE A 212 22.35 2.41 2.66
C ILE A 212 21.54 1.40 1.86
N LYS A 213 22.17 0.60 0.97
CA LYS A 213 21.47 -0.37 0.10
C LYS A 213 20.66 -1.40 0.90
N ASP A 214 21.17 -1.80 2.05
CA ASP A 214 20.60 -2.83 2.93
C ASP A 214 19.52 -2.28 3.88
N LEU A 215 19.27 -0.97 3.88
CA LEU A 215 18.24 -0.36 4.73
C LEU A 215 16.82 -0.66 4.23
N ASN A 216 15.94 -0.92 5.21
CA ASN A 216 14.50 -1.16 5.01
C ASN A 216 13.60 -0.10 5.67
N LYS A 217 14.15 0.84 6.46
CA LYS A 217 13.39 1.86 7.20
C LYS A 217 14.06 3.24 7.18
N SER A 218 13.24 4.30 7.21
CA SER A 218 13.69 5.70 7.18
C SER A 218 14.60 6.07 8.36
N ASP A 219 14.26 5.71 9.59
CA ASP A 219 15.04 6.08 10.79
C ASP A 219 16.43 5.44 10.79
N SER A 220 16.58 4.33 10.09
CA SER A 220 17.87 3.67 9.93
C SER A 220 18.78 4.49 9.00
N LEU A 221 18.20 5.19 8.03
CA LEU A 221 18.91 6.11 7.15
C LEU A 221 19.36 7.36 7.90
N SER A 222 18.49 7.98 8.72
CA SER A 222 18.87 9.15 9.52
C SER A 222 20.00 8.83 10.51
N LYS A 223 19.92 7.68 11.21
CA LYS A 223 20.99 7.18 12.08
C LYS A 223 22.29 6.93 11.32
N LEU A 224 22.22 6.37 10.12
CA LEU A 224 23.39 6.16 9.27
C LEU A 224 24.02 7.49 8.82
N MET A 225 23.20 8.47 8.43
CA MET A 225 23.66 9.81 8.06
C MET A 225 24.32 10.53 9.24
N ASN A 226 23.79 10.38 10.46
CA ASN A 226 24.43 10.93 11.67
C ASN A 226 25.76 10.23 12.02
N ARG A 227 25.86 8.92 11.79
CA ARG A 227 27.15 8.20 11.92
C ARG A 227 28.16 8.69 10.87
N LEU A 228 27.71 8.91 9.64
CA LEU A 228 28.54 9.48 8.59
C LEU A 228 29.00 10.90 8.97
N ASP A 229 28.11 11.73 9.52
CA ASP A 229 28.40 13.09 9.98
C ASP A 229 29.58 13.13 10.95
N LYS A 230 29.52 12.32 12.01
CA LYS A 230 30.60 12.21 13.01
C LYS A 230 31.91 11.74 12.38
N LYS A 231 31.85 10.78 11.46
CA LYS A 231 33.05 10.24 10.78
C LYS A 231 33.67 11.27 9.82
N ILE A 232 32.85 12.03 9.09
CA ILE A 232 33.30 13.08 8.18
C ILE A 232 33.92 14.24 8.98
N GLU A 233 33.33 14.65 10.11
CA GLU A 233 33.91 15.69 10.97
C GLU A 233 35.30 15.28 11.49
N GLY A 234 35.45 14.04 11.96
CA GLY A 234 36.76 13.54 12.39
C GLY A 234 37.80 13.50 11.28
N LEU A 235 37.37 13.28 10.02
CA LEU A 235 38.28 13.31 8.86
C LEU A 235 38.68 14.75 8.50
N LYS A 236 37.76 15.71 8.61
CA LYS A 236 38.03 17.14 8.46
C LYS A 236 39.03 17.63 9.52
N ASP A 237 38.85 17.25 10.78
CA ASP A 237 39.77 17.65 11.86
C ASP A 237 41.18 17.07 11.65
N ALA A 238 41.27 15.85 11.14
CA ALA A 238 42.53 15.18 10.82
C ALA A 238 43.19 15.67 9.52
N ALA A 239 42.47 16.45 8.68
CA ALA A 239 42.97 16.87 7.38
C ALA A 239 44.09 17.91 7.52
N LYS A 240 45.19 17.70 6.80
CA LYS A 240 46.41 18.52 6.95
C LYS A 240 46.34 19.88 6.26
N SER A 241 45.54 20.01 5.21
CA SER A 241 45.45 21.21 4.37
C SER A 241 44.13 21.94 4.57
N GLU A 242 44.15 23.27 4.60
CA GLU A 242 42.94 24.09 4.65
C GLU A 242 42.02 23.88 3.44
N LYS A 243 42.59 23.60 2.26
CA LYS A 243 41.81 23.26 1.08
C LYS A 243 41.11 21.91 1.22
N GLY A 244 41.80 20.93 1.82
CA GLY A 244 41.25 19.62 2.13
C GLY A 244 40.12 19.70 3.15
N LYS A 245 40.29 20.50 4.21
CA LYS A 245 39.23 20.79 5.20
C LYS A 245 37.99 21.39 4.55
N LYS A 246 38.16 22.40 3.69
CA LYS A 246 37.05 23.01 2.95
C LYS A 246 36.34 22.01 2.03
N LEU A 247 37.09 21.20 1.30
CA LEU A 247 36.51 20.18 0.44
C LEU A 247 35.70 19.14 1.24
N ILE A 248 36.21 18.67 2.38
CA ILE A 248 35.49 17.74 3.25
C ILE A 248 34.23 18.39 3.83
N GLU A 249 34.30 19.67 4.21
CA GLU A 249 33.14 20.46 4.65
C GLU A 249 32.09 20.60 3.54
N ASP A 250 32.50 20.85 2.29
CA ASP A 250 31.61 20.93 1.15
C ASP A 250 30.92 19.58 0.88
N ILE A 251 31.66 18.48 0.98
CA ILE A 251 31.12 17.11 0.88
C ILE A 251 30.10 16.85 1.99
N LYS A 252 30.44 17.19 3.24
CA LYS A 252 29.52 17.11 4.38
C LYS A 252 28.24 17.89 4.09
N LYS A 253 28.37 19.12 3.61
CA LYS A 253 27.23 19.99 3.30
C LYS A 253 26.35 19.41 2.18
N ASN A 254 26.96 18.92 1.11
CA ASN A 254 26.24 18.40 -0.06
C ASN A 254 25.55 17.06 0.20
N ILE A 255 26.14 16.19 1.03
CA ILE A 255 25.57 14.88 1.34
C ILE A 255 24.64 14.95 2.55
N ILE A 256 25.13 15.48 3.67
CA ILE A 256 24.48 15.37 4.98
C ILE A 256 23.54 16.55 5.20
N ASN A 257 24.03 17.78 5.04
CA ASN A 257 23.19 18.94 5.33
C ASN A 257 22.04 19.02 4.33
N GLU A 258 22.23 18.66 3.06
CA GLU A 258 21.12 18.65 2.10
C GLU A 258 20.06 17.58 2.43
N GLN A 259 20.48 16.38 2.86
CA GLN A 259 19.55 15.35 3.35
C GLN A 259 18.82 15.80 4.61
N LYS A 260 19.54 16.31 5.61
CA LYS A 260 18.95 16.90 6.82
C LYS A 260 17.99 18.03 6.47
N THR A 261 18.37 18.93 5.56
CA THR A 261 17.55 20.08 5.13
C THR A 261 16.26 19.62 4.44
N LYS A 262 16.29 18.55 3.64
CA LYS A 262 15.07 17.98 3.03
C LYS A 262 14.13 17.43 4.10
N VAL A 263 14.65 16.62 5.02
CA VAL A 263 13.88 16.04 6.12
C VAL A 263 13.34 17.14 7.04
N THR A 264 14.17 18.13 7.43
CA THR A 264 13.76 19.22 8.31
C THR A 264 12.77 20.16 7.64
N ASN A 265 12.93 20.49 6.34
CA ASN A 265 11.98 21.36 5.63
C ASN A 265 10.61 20.68 5.46
N GLU A 266 10.61 19.37 5.18
CA GLU A 266 9.38 18.59 5.09
C GLU A 266 8.70 18.48 6.47
N ALA A 267 9.46 18.18 7.51
CA ALA A 267 8.98 18.19 8.90
C ALA A 267 8.46 19.57 9.32
N LEU A 268 9.16 20.66 8.99
CA LEU A 268 8.75 22.04 9.27
C LEU A 268 7.47 22.41 8.53
N LYS A 269 7.32 21.99 7.27
CA LYS A 269 6.09 22.21 6.50
C LYS A 269 4.92 21.50 7.20
N ASN A 270 5.08 20.22 7.52
CA ASN A 270 4.07 19.41 8.19
C ASN A 270 3.71 19.97 9.59
N LEU A 271 4.72 20.39 10.35
CA LEU A 271 4.57 21.06 11.65
C LEU A 271 3.79 22.38 11.52
N ASN A 272 4.08 23.19 10.49
CA ASN A 272 3.39 24.45 10.26
C ASN A 272 1.93 24.26 9.88
N GLU A 273 1.60 23.25 9.07
CA GLU A 273 0.21 22.92 8.74
C GLU A 273 -0.55 22.45 9.98
N ILE A 274 0.03 21.57 10.81
CA ILE A 274 -0.56 21.14 12.09
C ILE A 274 -0.77 22.35 13.01
N ASN A 275 0.26 23.19 13.19
CA ASN A 275 0.17 24.42 13.98
C ASN A 275 -0.95 25.35 13.49
N LYS A 276 -1.13 25.48 12.18
CA LYS A 276 -2.16 26.34 11.59
C LYS A 276 -3.56 25.79 11.86
N SER A 277 -3.78 24.49 11.66
CA SER A 277 -5.10 23.88 11.79
C SER A 277 -5.53 23.72 13.25
N LEU A 278 -4.64 23.23 14.13
CA LEU A 278 -4.97 22.96 15.53
C LEU A 278 -5.17 24.24 16.37
N LYS A 279 -4.65 25.39 15.94
CA LYS A 279 -4.88 26.69 16.61
C LYS A 279 -6.36 27.07 16.73
N ASN A 280 -7.22 26.51 15.87
CA ASN A 280 -8.64 26.81 15.82
C ASN A 280 -9.48 26.04 16.86
N SER A 281 -8.85 25.18 17.67
CA SER A 281 -9.48 24.45 18.78
C SER A 281 -8.72 24.70 20.09
N ASP A 282 -9.43 24.93 21.19
CA ASP A 282 -8.79 25.16 22.48
C ASP A 282 -8.02 23.92 22.96
N LYS A 283 -8.57 22.71 22.77
CA LYS A 283 -7.85 21.46 22.97
C LYS A 283 -6.73 21.23 21.96
N GLY A 284 -6.88 21.75 20.75
CA GLY A 284 -5.82 21.74 19.75
C GLY A 284 -4.59 22.53 20.20
N LYS A 285 -4.78 23.69 20.84
CA LYS A 285 -3.68 24.49 21.41
C LYS A 285 -2.91 23.74 22.50
N GLU A 286 -3.60 23.00 23.37
CA GLU A 286 -2.95 22.18 24.41
C GLU A 286 -2.03 21.11 23.79
N ILE A 287 -2.43 20.51 22.66
CA ILE A 287 -1.59 19.57 21.91
C ILE A 287 -0.38 20.30 21.29
N LEU A 288 -0.58 21.50 20.75
CA LEU A 288 0.51 22.30 20.17
C LEU A 288 1.55 22.71 21.21
N GLU A 289 1.13 23.12 22.41
CA GLU A 289 2.03 23.43 23.52
C GLU A 289 2.88 22.20 23.91
N ALA A 290 2.28 21.01 23.89
CA ALA A 290 2.99 19.76 24.13
C ALA A 290 3.99 19.46 23.00
N MET A 291 3.63 19.71 21.73
CA MET A 291 4.53 19.58 20.58
C MET A 291 5.72 20.53 20.64
N GLU A 292 5.52 21.79 21.05
CA GLU A 292 6.59 22.78 21.17
C GLU A 292 7.69 22.33 22.15
N SER A 293 7.34 21.54 23.17
CA SER A 293 8.31 20.96 24.10
C SER A 293 9.20 19.89 23.47
N GLY A 294 8.82 19.31 22.32
CA GLY A 294 9.54 18.21 21.64
C GLY A 294 9.63 16.91 22.46
N ASN A 295 8.93 16.82 23.59
CA ASN A 295 9.03 15.72 24.54
C ASN A 295 7.85 14.75 24.37
N LYS A 296 8.15 13.50 24.00
CA LYS A 296 7.15 12.43 23.85
C LYS A 296 6.27 12.27 25.11
N ASN A 297 6.86 12.29 26.30
CA ASN A 297 6.11 12.07 27.54
C ASN A 297 5.11 13.20 27.83
N ALA A 298 5.45 14.44 27.43
CA ALA A 298 4.55 15.58 27.58
C ALA A 298 3.34 15.46 26.64
N LEU A 299 3.60 15.06 25.39
CA LEU A 299 2.57 14.77 24.39
C LEU A 299 1.65 13.62 24.82
N GLU A 300 2.22 12.52 25.29
CA GLU A 300 1.46 11.36 25.77
C GLU A 300 0.56 11.73 26.97
N THR A 301 1.11 12.50 27.92
CA THR A 301 0.33 12.99 29.07
C THR A 301 -0.84 13.87 28.61
N LYS A 302 -0.60 14.82 27.70
CA LYS A 302 -1.63 15.74 27.21
C LYS A 302 -2.69 15.05 26.37
N LEU A 303 -2.31 14.08 25.55
CA LEU A 303 -3.27 13.28 24.77
C LEU A 303 -4.08 12.34 25.67
N LYS A 304 -3.51 11.84 26.76
CA LYS A 304 -4.24 11.08 27.77
C LYS A 304 -5.23 11.95 28.56
N GLU A 305 -4.80 13.14 29.00
CA GLU A 305 -5.70 14.12 29.63
C GLU A 305 -6.85 14.53 28.69
N LEU A 306 -6.55 14.71 27.40
CA LEU A 306 -7.56 14.93 26.38
C LEU A 306 -8.54 13.77 26.34
N ASN A 307 -8.04 12.53 26.23
CA ASN A 307 -8.85 11.31 26.20
C ASN A 307 -9.80 11.21 27.41
N ASP A 308 -9.28 11.47 28.62
CA ASP A 308 -10.08 11.45 29.85
C ASP A 308 -11.16 12.55 29.86
N SER A 309 -10.89 13.70 29.22
CA SER A 309 -11.83 14.82 29.10
C SER A 309 -12.78 14.74 27.89
N LEU A 310 -12.59 13.77 26.97
CA LEU A 310 -13.46 13.66 25.78
C LEU A 310 -14.92 13.46 26.17
N ASN A 311 -15.20 12.70 27.23
CA ASN A 311 -16.56 12.48 27.70
C ASN A 311 -17.22 13.72 28.34
N SER A 312 -16.45 14.73 28.73
CA SER A 312 -16.98 15.97 29.32
C SER A 312 -17.03 17.14 28.33
N LEU A 313 -16.42 17.00 27.16
CA LEU A 313 -16.47 17.98 26.07
C LEU A 313 -17.83 17.92 25.34
N SER A 314 -18.32 19.07 24.91
CA SER A 314 -19.53 19.15 24.08
C SER A 314 -19.27 18.62 22.67
N ASP A 315 -20.33 18.17 21.99
CA ASP A 315 -20.24 17.69 20.61
C ASP A 315 -19.69 18.75 19.64
N SER A 316 -19.95 20.03 19.94
CA SER A 316 -19.38 21.16 19.19
C SER A 316 -17.86 21.26 19.35
N GLU A 317 -17.34 21.04 20.55
CA GLU A 317 -15.89 21.07 20.82
C GLU A 317 -15.18 19.86 20.21
N LYS A 318 -15.76 18.66 20.34
CA LYS A 318 -15.27 17.44 19.66
C LYS A 318 -15.23 17.63 18.15
N SER A 319 -16.31 18.15 17.55
CA SER A 319 -16.38 18.41 16.11
C SER A 319 -15.36 19.45 15.66
N LYS A 320 -15.13 20.51 16.43
CA LYS A 320 -14.09 21.51 16.12
C LYS A 320 -12.69 20.91 16.14
N LEU A 321 -12.37 20.08 17.14
CA LEU A 321 -11.07 19.41 17.24
C LEU A 321 -10.89 18.38 16.12
N SER A 322 -11.90 17.55 15.86
CA SER A 322 -11.92 16.57 14.77
C SER A 322 -11.69 17.23 13.41
N ASN A 323 -12.42 18.30 13.10
CA ASN A 323 -12.23 19.06 11.85
C ASN A 323 -10.83 19.67 11.74
N ALA A 324 -10.27 20.19 12.84
CA ALA A 324 -8.91 20.72 12.84
C ALA A 324 -7.85 19.64 12.55
N LEU A 325 -8.04 18.43 13.07
CA LEU A 325 -7.17 17.28 12.78
C LEU A 325 -7.32 16.80 11.32
N LEU A 326 -8.54 16.75 10.78
CA LEU A 326 -8.78 16.43 9.36
C LEU A 326 -8.19 17.49 8.42
N GLU A 327 -8.28 18.78 8.78
CA GLU A 327 -7.68 19.87 8.02
C GLU A 327 -6.14 19.79 8.04
N ALA A 328 -5.55 19.46 9.19
CA ALA A 328 -4.12 19.18 9.29
C ALA A 328 -3.74 18.00 8.38
N ALA A 329 -4.41 16.86 8.54
CA ALA A 329 -4.16 15.64 7.79
C ALA A 329 -4.24 15.84 6.27
N SER A 330 -5.22 16.62 5.79
CA SER A 330 -5.42 16.92 4.37
C SER A 330 -4.25 17.68 3.73
N ASN A 331 -3.49 18.45 4.50
CA ASN A 331 -2.40 19.30 4.03
C ASN A 331 -1.00 18.71 4.29
N LEU A 332 -0.91 17.54 4.94
CA LEU A 332 0.35 16.87 5.23
C LEU A 332 0.94 16.16 4.00
N THR A 333 2.27 16.13 3.93
CA THR A 333 3.00 15.25 3.00
C THR A 333 3.33 13.89 3.61
N ASP A 334 3.38 13.83 4.95
CA ASP A 334 3.60 12.60 5.69
C ASP A 334 2.28 11.80 5.77
N GLU A 335 2.21 10.74 4.97
CA GLU A 335 1.02 9.87 4.90
C GLU A 335 0.81 9.06 6.19
N ASP A 336 1.86 8.72 6.95
CA ASP A 336 1.71 7.99 8.21
C ASP A 336 1.04 8.86 9.26
N LEU A 337 1.58 10.06 9.45
CA LEU A 337 1.02 11.03 10.37
C LEU A 337 -0.38 11.48 9.94
N LYS A 338 -0.62 11.62 8.64
CA LYS A 338 -1.96 11.88 8.08
C LYS A 338 -2.97 10.82 8.51
N ASN A 339 -2.68 9.53 8.33
CA ASN A 339 -3.61 8.46 8.72
C ASN A 339 -3.84 8.44 10.24
N LEU A 340 -2.80 8.70 11.05
CA LEU A 340 -2.95 8.79 12.51
C LEU A 340 -3.82 9.97 12.92
N LEU A 341 -3.69 11.12 12.27
CA LEU A 341 -4.54 12.29 12.52
C LEU A 341 -5.99 12.07 12.05
N GLU A 342 -6.21 11.40 10.92
CA GLU A 342 -7.55 11.00 10.44
C GLU A 342 -8.22 10.06 11.45
N GLN A 343 -7.51 9.01 11.91
CA GLN A 343 -8.01 8.08 12.93
C GLN A 343 -8.30 8.80 14.26
N ALA A 344 -7.40 9.67 14.71
CA ALA A 344 -7.62 10.47 15.92
C ALA A 344 -8.85 11.37 15.78
N ALA A 345 -9.06 11.98 14.60
CA ALA A 345 -10.21 12.83 14.33
C ALA A 345 -11.54 12.06 14.39
N GLU A 346 -11.58 10.84 13.85
CA GLU A 346 -12.74 9.95 13.92
C GLU A 346 -13.02 9.54 15.37
N ASN A 347 -12.01 9.01 16.07
CA ASN A 347 -12.16 8.51 17.44
C ASN A 347 -12.60 9.62 18.42
N ILE A 348 -12.13 10.86 18.25
CA ILE A 348 -12.52 12.01 19.08
C ILE A 348 -14.03 12.27 19.02
N LEU A 349 -14.69 12.01 17.89
CA LEU A 349 -16.15 12.14 17.76
C LEU A 349 -16.86 11.05 18.58
N ASP A 350 -16.29 9.85 18.64
CA ASP A 350 -16.77 8.72 19.43
C ASP A 350 -16.48 8.88 20.94
N GLY A 351 -15.74 9.92 21.33
CA GLY A 351 -15.43 10.23 22.73
C GLY A 351 -14.28 9.40 23.31
N GLN A 352 -13.48 8.76 22.45
CA GLN A 352 -12.34 7.94 22.83
C GLN A 352 -11.13 8.25 21.95
N LEU A 353 -9.91 8.05 22.42
CA LEU A 353 -8.69 8.29 21.65
C LEU A 353 -7.72 7.13 21.88
N ASP A 354 -8.03 5.99 21.27
CA ASP A 354 -7.26 4.75 21.43
C ASP A 354 -5.84 4.86 20.92
N SER A 355 -5.62 5.65 19.87
CA SER A 355 -4.30 5.84 19.25
C SER A 355 -3.47 6.97 19.90
N SER A 356 -3.73 7.30 21.16
CA SER A 356 -3.06 8.43 21.84
C SER A 356 -1.53 8.24 21.93
N GLU A 357 -1.04 7.02 22.15
CA GLU A 357 0.40 6.74 22.28
C GLU A 357 1.13 6.75 20.92
N GLU A 358 0.53 6.16 19.88
CA GLU A 358 1.07 6.21 18.53
C GLU A 358 1.08 7.65 17.98
N LEU A 359 -0.01 8.39 18.21
CA LEU A 359 -0.13 9.80 17.83
C LEU A 359 0.92 10.65 18.57
N ALA A 360 1.09 10.44 19.89
CA ALA A 360 2.11 11.13 20.68
C ALA A 360 3.51 10.89 20.12
N SER A 361 3.82 9.63 19.78
CA SER A 361 5.12 9.24 19.24
C SER A 361 5.39 9.91 17.89
N ALA A 362 4.42 9.89 16.98
CA ALA A 362 4.55 10.49 15.65
C ALA A 362 4.67 12.03 15.71
N LEU A 363 3.87 12.70 16.55
CA LEU A 363 3.94 14.15 16.73
C LEU A 363 5.26 14.59 17.40
N ALA A 364 5.79 13.79 18.33
CA ALA A 364 7.07 14.05 18.97
C ALA A 364 8.24 13.90 17.99
N GLU A 365 8.22 12.85 17.17
CA GLU A 365 9.22 12.61 16.13
C GLU A 365 9.22 13.73 15.07
N LEU A 366 8.03 14.19 14.66
CA LEU A 366 7.89 15.34 13.76
C LEU A 366 8.52 16.60 14.37
N SER A 367 8.21 16.89 15.63
CA SER A 367 8.70 18.09 16.33
C SER A 367 10.23 18.07 16.52
N GLN A 368 10.81 16.91 16.82
CA GLN A 368 12.26 16.73 16.90
C GLN A 368 12.92 16.84 15.52
N SER A 369 12.31 16.26 14.49
CA SER A 369 12.80 16.36 13.11
C SER A 369 12.78 17.79 12.57
N ALA A 370 11.78 18.59 12.96
CA ALA A 370 11.65 19.99 12.56
C ALA A 370 12.67 20.92 13.25
N THR A 371 13.05 20.62 14.50
CA THR A 371 14.02 21.40 15.27
C THR A 371 15.48 20.99 15.02
N GLY A 372 15.71 19.88 14.29
CA GLY A 372 17.04 19.37 13.99
C GLY A 372 17.77 18.79 15.21
N VAL A 373 17.06 18.52 16.30
CA VAL A 373 17.60 17.96 17.53
C VAL A 373 17.66 16.43 17.43
N ASP A 374 18.80 15.85 17.81
CA ASP A 374 19.11 14.42 17.66
C ASP A 374 18.11 13.52 18.44
N PRO A 375 17.44 12.54 17.79
CA PRO A 375 16.51 11.61 18.44
C PRO A 375 17.12 10.77 19.57
N SER A 376 18.45 10.75 19.70
CA SER A 376 19.15 9.99 20.74
C SER A 376 19.42 10.77 22.03
N SER A 377 19.03 12.06 22.10
CA SER A 377 19.37 12.93 23.24
C SER A 377 18.31 13.01 24.34
N SER A 378 17.13 12.39 24.18
CA SER A 378 16.01 12.53 25.14
C SER A 378 15.77 11.33 26.07
N VAL A 379 16.52 10.23 25.96
CA VAL A 379 16.50 9.15 26.98
C VAL A 379 17.64 9.39 27.97
N SER A 380 17.45 10.38 28.84
CA SER A 380 18.10 10.61 30.15
C SER A 380 18.14 12.11 30.45
N ALA A 381 16.98 12.70 30.72
CA ALA A 381 16.88 14.00 31.37
C ALA A 381 16.08 13.85 32.66
N ASN A 382 16.73 13.31 33.68
CA ASN A 382 16.34 13.53 35.07
C ASN A 382 17.63 13.74 35.89
N GLY A 383 17.78 14.93 36.50
CA GLY A 383 18.85 15.22 37.46
C GLY A 383 19.73 16.43 37.13
N SER A 384 19.31 17.58 37.65
CA SER A 384 20.09 18.62 38.34
C SER A 384 21.64 18.64 38.24
N SER A 385 22.15 19.82 37.90
CA SER A 385 23.44 20.46 38.22
C SER A 385 24.57 19.68 38.94
N SER A 386 25.79 19.92 38.42
CA SER A 386 27.09 20.02 39.11
C SER A 386 28.09 18.84 38.99
N ASN A 387 29.08 19.10 38.13
CA ASN A 387 30.53 19.02 38.37
C ASN A 387 31.23 17.65 38.61
N ASN A 388 32.19 17.41 37.70
CA ASN A 388 33.52 16.83 37.90
C ASN A 388 33.76 15.30 37.97
N SER A 389 34.74 14.89 37.16
CA SER A 389 35.76 13.84 37.36
C SER A 389 35.40 12.35 37.26
N ASN A 390 35.97 11.75 36.20
CA ASN A 390 36.98 10.69 36.24
C ASN A 390 36.59 9.24 36.66
N ASN A 391 36.90 8.34 35.72
CA ASN A 391 37.45 6.98 35.90
C ASN A 391 36.51 5.80 36.23
N GLY A 392 36.83 4.64 35.62
CA GLY A 392 36.73 3.34 36.30
C GLY A 392 35.75 2.32 35.73
N SER A 393 36.30 1.36 35.01
CA SER A 393 35.77 0.03 34.70
C SER A 393 35.22 -0.73 35.92
N GLY A 394 34.17 -1.55 35.73
CA GLY A 394 33.72 -2.54 36.71
C GLY A 394 32.65 -3.48 36.14
N SER A 395 33.07 -4.67 35.75
CA SER A 395 32.26 -5.85 35.45
C SER A 395 31.65 -6.43 36.72
N GLU A 396 30.39 -6.88 36.69
CA GLU A 396 29.98 -8.08 37.43
C GLU A 396 28.65 -8.69 36.93
N SER A 397 28.66 -10.02 36.92
CA SER A 397 27.66 -10.95 36.42
C SER A 397 26.71 -11.36 37.54
N GLY A 398 25.41 -11.40 37.27
CA GLY A 398 24.39 -11.92 38.19
C GLY A 398 23.56 -13.00 37.51
N GLN A 399 23.91 -14.27 37.75
CA GLN A 399 23.19 -15.45 37.31
C GLN A 399 22.54 -16.08 38.55
N GLY A 400 21.22 -16.27 38.56
CA GLY A 400 20.47 -16.83 39.68
C GLY A 400 19.36 -17.77 39.23
N ASN A 401 19.65 -19.07 39.25
CA ASN A 401 18.67 -20.15 39.25
C ASN A 401 18.44 -20.59 40.70
N GLY A 402 17.18 -20.65 41.15
CA GLY A 402 16.82 -21.13 42.48
C GLY A 402 15.51 -21.91 42.47
N LYS A 403 15.61 -23.25 42.50
CA LYS A 403 14.52 -24.16 42.88
C LYS A 403 14.51 -24.28 44.40
N GLY A 404 13.36 -24.02 45.03
CA GLY A 404 13.16 -24.18 46.47
C GLY A 404 11.98 -25.11 46.77
N SER A 405 12.28 -26.24 47.40
CA SER A 405 11.34 -27.18 47.98
C SER A 405 11.16 -26.84 49.47
N GLY A 406 9.92 -26.67 49.94
CA GLY A 406 9.63 -26.43 51.35
C GLY A 406 8.33 -27.14 51.76
N SER A 407 8.42 -27.98 52.80
CA SER A 407 7.32 -28.66 53.46
C SER A 407 6.93 -27.91 54.73
N GLY A 408 5.64 -27.69 54.98
CA GLY A 408 5.13 -27.12 56.23
C GLY A 408 3.61 -26.96 56.26
N SER A 409 2.98 -27.54 57.28
CA SER A 409 1.54 -27.80 57.44
C SER A 409 0.71 -26.58 57.87
N GLY A 410 -0.50 -26.42 57.31
CA GLY A 410 -1.52 -25.48 57.79
C GLY A 410 -2.85 -25.66 57.05
N ALA A 411 -3.97 -25.77 57.79
CA ALA A 411 -5.27 -26.19 57.30
C ALA A 411 -5.92 -25.19 56.31
N GLY A 412 -6.40 -25.69 55.17
CA GLY A 412 -7.20 -24.93 54.20
C GLY A 412 -7.99 -25.88 53.30
N SER A 413 -9.31 -25.70 53.26
CA SER A 413 -10.26 -26.44 52.43
C SER A 413 -10.06 -26.11 50.95
N GLY A 414 -9.68 -27.12 50.16
CA GLY A 414 -9.52 -27.00 48.71
C GLY A 414 -9.98 -28.27 47.99
N SER A 415 -10.92 -28.10 47.06
CA SER A 415 -11.34 -29.14 46.11
C SER A 415 -10.30 -29.22 44.99
N GLY A 416 -9.54 -30.31 44.93
CA GLY A 416 -8.52 -30.55 43.92
C GLY A 416 -9.06 -31.26 42.68
N ASN A 417 -8.50 -30.96 41.50
CA ASN A 417 -8.62 -31.81 40.32
C ASN A 417 -7.32 -32.62 40.18
N GLY A 418 -7.41 -33.91 40.54
CA GLY A 418 -6.37 -34.90 40.27
C GLY A 418 -6.63 -35.60 38.94
N ASN A 419 -5.56 -35.81 38.15
CA ASN A 419 -5.59 -36.73 37.02
C ASN A 419 -5.59 -38.17 37.56
N GLY A 420 -6.78 -38.77 37.64
CA GLY A 420 -6.97 -40.18 37.91
C GLY A 420 -7.82 -40.83 36.83
N THR A 421 -7.27 -41.81 36.13
CA THR A 421 -8.03 -42.74 35.28
C THR A 421 -8.77 -43.72 36.17
N GLY A 422 -10.03 -43.39 36.50
CA GLY A 422 -10.94 -44.27 37.25
C GLY A 422 -12.17 -44.58 36.41
N ILE A 423 -12.45 -45.87 36.19
CA ILE A 423 -13.73 -46.36 35.68
C ILE A 423 -14.69 -46.39 36.88
N GLY A 424 -15.64 -45.45 36.92
CA GLY A 424 -16.67 -45.38 37.95
C GLY A 424 -18.04 -45.17 37.33
N ALA A 425 -18.95 -46.12 37.57
CA ALA A 425 -20.35 -46.02 37.20
C ALA A 425 -21.08 -45.10 38.21
N GLY A 426 -21.41 -43.88 37.76
CA GLY A 426 -22.20 -42.91 38.52
C GLY A 426 -23.52 -42.63 37.80
N SER A 427 -24.63 -42.98 38.46
CA SER A 427 -25.99 -42.62 38.05
C SER A 427 -26.23 -41.13 38.30
N GLY A 428 -26.07 -40.31 37.25
CA GLY A 428 -26.44 -38.90 37.24
C GLY A 428 -27.48 -38.64 36.16
N ASN A 429 -28.59 -38.02 36.53
CA ASN A 429 -29.63 -37.57 35.60
C ASN A 429 -29.12 -36.30 34.90
N GLY A 430 -28.30 -36.48 33.87
CA GLY A 430 -27.75 -35.41 33.04
C GLY A 430 -28.17 -35.61 31.59
N GLY A 431 -28.75 -34.58 30.97
CA GLY A 431 -29.00 -34.56 29.54
C GLY A 431 -27.68 -34.75 28.79
N GLY A 432 -27.50 -35.94 28.21
CA GLY A 432 -26.34 -36.27 27.42
C GLY A 432 -26.29 -35.43 26.15
N TRP A 433 -25.11 -34.92 25.82
CA TRP A 433 -24.85 -34.25 24.55
C TRP A 433 -24.98 -35.27 23.41
N ASN A 434 -25.96 -35.07 22.53
CA ASN A 434 -26.02 -35.76 21.25
C ASN A 434 -24.92 -35.21 20.36
N THR A 435 -23.78 -35.90 20.30
CA THR A 435 -22.74 -35.61 19.31
C THR A 435 -23.25 -36.10 17.96
N GLY A 436 -23.78 -35.19 17.15
CA GLY A 436 -24.48 -35.47 15.90
C GLY A 436 -23.89 -36.63 15.08
N SER A 437 -24.75 -37.58 14.72
CA SER A 437 -24.46 -38.63 13.73
C SER A 437 -24.20 -37.99 12.36
N LYS A 438 -23.34 -38.61 11.54
CA LYS A 438 -23.12 -38.23 10.12
C LYS A 438 -24.39 -38.36 9.25
N ASN A 439 -25.45 -38.94 9.79
CA ASN A 439 -26.79 -38.94 9.20
C ASN A 439 -27.66 -37.99 10.04
N GLY A 440 -27.69 -36.72 9.67
CA GLY A 440 -28.59 -35.74 10.27
C GLY A 440 -30.03 -36.08 9.90
N VAL A 441 -30.84 -36.42 10.89
CA VAL A 441 -32.29 -36.56 10.73
C VAL A 441 -32.88 -35.28 11.34
N GLU A 442 -33.34 -34.35 10.52
CA GLU A 442 -34.17 -33.25 11.02
C GLU A 442 -35.47 -33.84 11.53
N ASN A 443 -35.78 -33.55 12.79
CA ASN A 443 -36.99 -34.01 13.44
C ASN A 443 -38.18 -33.24 12.84
N MET A 444 -38.74 -33.76 11.74
CA MET A 444 -39.94 -33.24 11.06
C MET A 444 -41.22 -33.56 11.87
N GLU A 445 -41.27 -33.16 13.14
CA GLU A 445 -42.47 -33.34 13.98
C GLU A 445 -43.35 -32.09 14.09
N VAL A 446 -43.01 -31.00 13.40
CA VAL A 446 -43.89 -29.84 13.31
C VAL A 446 -44.04 -29.39 11.85
N PRO A 447 -45.27 -29.32 11.30
CA PRO A 447 -45.48 -28.81 9.96
C PRO A 447 -45.15 -27.31 9.92
N ASN A 448 -44.13 -26.99 9.14
CA ASN A 448 -43.82 -25.72 8.49
C ASN A 448 -44.79 -24.56 8.80
N SER A 449 -44.36 -23.60 9.62
CA SER A 449 -45.08 -22.32 9.79
C SER A 449 -44.17 -21.09 9.89
N GLY A 450 -42.95 -21.11 9.34
CA GLY A 450 -42.10 -19.91 9.28
C GLY A 450 -40.63 -20.20 8.99
N GLU A 451 -39.88 -19.14 8.64
CA GLU A 451 -38.41 -19.22 8.55
C GLU A 451 -37.83 -19.38 9.96
N GLU A 452 -36.96 -20.37 10.17
CA GLU A 452 -36.30 -20.60 11.46
C GLU A 452 -34.88 -20.01 11.44
N VAL A 453 -34.53 -19.30 12.51
CA VAL A 453 -33.19 -18.75 12.72
C VAL A 453 -32.52 -19.39 13.93
N PHE A 454 -31.23 -19.69 13.80
CA PHE A 454 -30.43 -20.18 14.93
C PHE A 454 -29.90 -18.98 15.72
N ILE A 455 -30.29 -18.89 16.98
CA ILE A 455 -29.85 -17.84 17.89
C ILE A 455 -28.86 -18.45 18.87
N PRO A 456 -27.56 -18.09 18.81
CA PRO A 456 -26.59 -18.50 19.81
C PRO A 456 -27.02 -17.94 21.18
N GLY A 457 -26.85 -18.75 22.23
CA GLY A 457 -27.52 -18.63 23.52
C GLY A 457 -27.65 -17.20 24.06
N ARG A 458 -28.87 -16.65 24.00
CA ARG A 458 -29.29 -15.41 24.67
C ARG A 458 -29.40 -15.60 26.18
N LYS A 459 -28.33 -15.98 26.84
CA LYS A 459 -28.25 -15.79 28.29
C LYS A 459 -27.62 -14.43 28.49
N ASP A 460 -28.38 -13.51 29.08
CA ASP A 460 -27.77 -12.37 29.78
C ASP A 460 -26.64 -12.95 30.62
N GLY A 461 -25.42 -12.50 30.34
CA GLY A 461 -24.22 -13.09 30.93
C GLY A 461 -24.18 -12.83 32.42
N ASN A 462 -24.87 -13.65 33.22
CA ASN A 462 -24.57 -13.84 34.63
C ASN A 462 -23.37 -14.79 34.75
N ASP A 463 -22.28 -14.43 34.08
CA ASP A 463 -20.99 -15.03 34.37
C ASP A 463 -20.48 -14.36 35.66
N GLU A 464 -20.33 -15.14 36.71
CA GLU A 464 -19.78 -14.64 37.99
C GLU A 464 -18.36 -14.09 37.83
N ASN A 465 -17.66 -14.39 36.71
CA ASN A 465 -16.38 -13.76 36.35
C ASN A 465 -16.51 -12.40 35.63
N LEU A 466 -17.71 -12.01 35.16
CA LEU A 466 -17.98 -10.65 34.67
C LEU A 466 -18.19 -9.72 35.85
N THR A 467 -17.11 -9.46 36.59
CA THR A 467 -17.07 -8.58 37.78
C THR A 467 -16.82 -7.10 37.44
N GLY A 468 -16.97 -6.72 36.17
CA GLY A 468 -16.65 -5.37 35.69
C GLY A 468 -17.78 -4.37 35.94
N ASP A 469 -17.49 -3.30 36.69
CA ASP A 469 -18.35 -2.11 36.74
C ASP A 469 -18.23 -1.30 35.44
N LYS A 470 -19.35 -0.71 34.99
CA LYS A 470 -19.38 0.22 33.85
C LYS A 470 -18.29 1.29 33.98
N ASN A 471 -17.44 1.43 32.96
CA ASN A 471 -16.32 2.38 32.88
C ASN A 471 -15.08 2.09 33.76
N LYS A 472 -14.90 0.86 34.24
CA LYS A 472 -13.58 0.41 34.72
C LYS A 472 -12.99 -0.59 33.73
N GLY A 473 -11.76 -0.37 33.29
CA GLY A 473 -11.06 -1.29 32.39
C GLY A 473 -11.03 -2.70 32.97
N GLY A 474 -11.57 -3.67 32.22
CA GLY A 474 -11.48 -5.10 32.50
C GLY A 474 -10.40 -5.74 31.62
N SER A 475 -9.72 -6.77 32.12
CA SER A 475 -8.82 -7.54 31.26
C SER A 475 -9.62 -8.51 30.40
N THR A 476 -9.51 -8.42 29.09
CA THR A 476 -10.05 -9.42 28.17
C THR A 476 -9.18 -10.68 28.23
N GLN A 477 -9.78 -11.83 28.52
CA GLN A 477 -9.11 -13.12 28.36
C GLN A 477 -9.44 -13.68 26.98
N SER A 478 -8.42 -13.80 26.13
CA SER A 478 -8.52 -14.54 24.87
C SER A 478 -8.11 -15.98 25.12
N ILE A 479 -8.99 -16.92 24.83
CA ILE A 479 -8.72 -18.35 24.93
C ILE A 479 -8.66 -18.91 23.51
N GLU A 480 -7.51 -19.43 23.12
CA GLU A 480 -7.34 -20.11 21.83
C GLU A 480 -7.67 -21.59 22.02
N THR A 481 -8.79 -22.05 21.46
CA THR A 481 -9.23 -23.45 21.57
C THR A 481 -8.80 -24.24 20.33
N GLN A 482 -8.20 -25.42 20.54
CA GLN A 482 -7.76 -26.30 19.44
C GLN A 482 -8.92 -26.94 18.66
N SER A 483 -10.16 -26.84 19.17
CA SER A 483 -11.39 -27.28 18.51
C SER A 483 -12.30 -26.07 18.33
N GLY A 484 -13.00 -26.00 17.19
CA GLY A 484 -13.91 -24.90 16.86
C GLY A 484 -14.96 -24.64 17.96
N LEU A 485 -15.37 -23.38 18.09
CA LEU A 485 -16.37 -22.93 19.06
C LEU A 485 -17.72 -23.59 18.76
N ASN A 486 -18.13 -24.53 19.61
CA ASN A 486 -19.51 -25.01 19.63
C ASN A 486 -20.32 -24.01 20.47
N LEU A 487 -21.10 -23.16 19.79
CA LEU A 487 -22.02 -22.23 20.44
C LEU A 487 -23.30 -22.97 20.77
N ASP A 488 -23.65 -23.04 22.06
CA ASP A 488 -24.98 -23.44 22.49
C ASP A 488 -26.00 -22.41 21.98
N GLY A 489 -27.20 -22.83 21.61
CA GLY A 489 -28.18 -21.98 20.97
C GLY A 489 -29.49 -22.67 20.67
N GLN A 490 -30.48 -21.90 20.24
CA GLN A 490 -31.84 -22.39 20.01
C GLN A 490 -32.24 -22.06 18.57
N LYS A 491 -32.91 -22.99 17.88
CA LYS A 491 -33.67 -22.66 16.66
C LYS A 491 -35.00 -22.05 17.09
N VAL A 492 -35.28 -20.84 16.64
CA VAL A 492 -36.53 -20.12 16.92
C VAL A 492 -37.17 -19.66 15.61
N GLN A 493 -38.50 -19.52 15.59
CA GLN A 493 -39.18 -18.94 14.43
C GLN A 493 -38.83 -17.46 14.31
N TYR A 494 -38.56 -17.00 13.09
CA TYR A 494 -38.19 -15.62 12.80
C TYR A 494 -39.21 -14.61 13.35
N ASP A 495 -40.49 -14.88 13.13
CA ASP A 495 -41.59 -14.01 13.59
C ASP A 495 -41.65 -13.88 15.12
N SER A 496 -41.16 -14.89 15.85
CA SER A 496 -41.12 -14.88 17.32
C SER A 496 -39.97 -14.06 17.90
N ILE A 497 -38.96 -13.70 17.08
CA ILE A 497 -37.72 -13.06 17.54
C ILE A 497 -37.54 -11.64 17.00
N ILE A 498 -38.19 -11.30 15.89
CA ILE A 498 -38.03 -9.99 15.24
C ILE A 498 -38.50 -8.84 16.14
N GLY A 499 -39.60 -9.04 16.89
CA GLY A 499 -40.11 -8.05 17.84
C GLY A 499 -39.16 -7.79 19.02
N ASP A 500 -38.40 -8.82 19.46
CA ASP A 500 -37.39 -8.64 20.51
C ASP A 500 -36.21 -7.81 20.02
N TYR A 501 -35.77 -8.03 18.76
CA TYR A 501 -34.71 -7.23 18.14
C TYR A 501 -35.16 -5.79 17.89
N SER A 502 -36.37 -5.60 17.36
CA SER A 502 -37.02 -4.29 17.17
C SER A 502 -37.04 -3.52 18.49
N LYS A 503 -37.53 -4.15 19.57
CA LYS A 503 -37.60 -3.54 20.90
C LYS A 503 -36.21 -3.22 21.46
N GLN A 504 -35.26 -4.15 21.38
CA GLN A 504 -33.90 -3.94 21.88
C GLN A 504 -33.21 -2.80 21.13
N GLU A 505 -33.38 -2.72 19.81
CA GLU A 505 -32.80 -1.66 18.99
C GLU A 505 -33.47 -0.32 19.30
N ILE A 506 -34.80 -0.23 19.38
CA ILE A 506 -35.53 0.99 19.75
C ILE A 506 -35.15 1.47 21.16
N GLU A 507 -35.05 0.57 22.14
CA GLU A 507 -34.60 0.90 23.50
C GLU A 507 -33.11 1.32 23.54
N SER A 508 -32.30 0.83 22.59
CA SER A 508 -30.91 1.27 22.40
C SER A 508 -30.83 2.61 21.68
N MET A 509 -31.80 2.95 20.82
CA MET A 509 -31.84 4.23 20.09
C MET A 509 -32.00 5.43 21.01
N ASP A 510 -32.76 5.29 22.10
CA ASP A 510 -32.85 6.31 23.16
C ASP A 510 -31.50 6.54 23.88
N LYS A 511 -30.54 5.62 23.69
CA LYS A 511 -29.20 5.63 24.29
C LYS A 511 -28.07 5.70 23.25
N SER A 512 -28.40 5.85 21.96
CA SER A 512 -27.46 5.75 20.84
C SER A 512 -27.33 7.07 20.09
N THR A 513 -26.12 7.36 19.60
CA THR A 513 -25.74 8.59 18.91
C THR A 513 -26.21 8.65 17.45
N ILE A 514 -27.36 8.05 17.15
CA ILE A 514 -27.92 8.03 15.80
C ILE A 514 -28.61 9.38 15.55
N PRO A 515 -28.24 10.13 14.48
CA PRO A 515 -28.94 11.36 14.11
C PRO A 515 -30.45 11.15 13.94
N PRO A 516 -31.32 12.12 14.30
CA PRO A 516 -32.78 11.92 14.26
C PRO A 516 -33.31 11.42 12.90
N SER A 517 -32.73 11.88 11.79
CA SER A 517 -33.11 11.43 10.45
C SER A 517 -32.82 9.95 10.17
N LEU A 518 -31.82 9.36 10.85
CA LEU A 518 -31.49 7.94 10.75
C LEU A 518 -32.26 7.11 11.78
N GLN A 519 -32.65 7.72 12.91
CA GLN A 519 -33.58 7.07 13.84
C GLN A 519 -34.91 6.77 13.17
N ASP A 520 -35.41 7.70 12.35
CA ASP A 520 -36.65 7.48 11.59
C ASP A 520 -36.50 6.35 10.55
N VAL A 521 -35.30 6.17 9.98
CA VAL A 521 -35.01 5.07 9.05
C VAL A 521 -35.00 3.72 9.77
N VAL A 522 -34.38 3.63 10.95
CA VAL A 522 -34.35 2.39 11.76
C VAL A 522 -35.75 2.03 12.25
N LYS A 523 -36.54 3.01 12.72
CA LYS A 523 -37.95 2.81 13.09
C LYS A 523 -38.78 2.31 11.91
N ASN A 524 -38.62 2.92 10.73
CA ASN A 524 -39.34 2.48 9.53
C ASN A 524 -38.92 1.07 9.11
N TYR A 525 -37.64 0.73 9.19
CA TYR A 525 -37.14 -0.62 8.86
C TYR A 525 -37.80 -1.70 9.71
N PHE A 526 -37.84 -1.54 11.05
CA PHE A 526 -38.51 -2.53 11.90
C PHE A 526 -40.03 -2.49 11.77
N SER A 527 -40.64 -1.33 11.49
CA SER A 527 -42.08 -1.23 11.22
C SER A 527 -42.53 -1.92 9.92
N GLU A 528 -41.61 -2.13 8.96
CA GLU A 528 -41.87 -2.87 7.73
C GLU A 528 -41.68 -4.39 7.89
N LEU A 529 -41.02 -4.82 8.98
CA LEU A 529 -40.72 -6.23 9.30
C LEU A 529 -41.69 -6.85 10.31
N GLU A 530 -42.44 -6.02 11.05
CA GLU A 530 -43.61 -6.40 11.88
C GLU A 530 -44.89 -6.44 11.03
#